data_AF-A0A2H9P3A6-F1
#
_entry.id   AF-A0A2H9P3A6-F1
#
_cell.length_a   1.000
_cell.length_b   1.000
_cell.length_c   1.000
_cell.angle_alpha   90.00
_cell.angle_beta   90.00
_cell.angle_gamma   90.00
#
_symmetry.space_group_name_H-M   'P 1'
#
loop_
_entity.id
_entity.type
_entity.pdbx_description
1 polymer ?
#
loop_
_entity_poly.entity_id
_entity_poly.type
_entity_poly.pdbx_seq_one_letter_code
_entity_poly.pdbx_strand_id
1 'polypeptide(L)'
;TVGDAAGQAKPTTAGGIYSSGMGGLYAGQAISKYLESKKESDLEEYQKRWTDKFGKEFEKQLFARKILERLDNNTINKLFESVTPEIIKEISEKDDFDFHTGSIVKLLGIKGSLKTAQVIIGGEFKKLLR
;
A
#
# COMPACT_ATOMS: atom_id res chain seq x y z
N THR A 1 -17.65 -1.81 8.90
CA THR A 1 -17.68 -0.54 8.13
C THR A 1 -17.15 -0.81 6.73
N VAL A 2 -17.32 0.10 5.76
CA VAL A 2 -16.75 -0.03 4.39
C VAL A 2 -16.24 1.32 3.90
N GLY A 3 -15.39 1.30 2.88
CA GLY A 3 -14.85 2.50 2.22
C GLY A 3 -13.94 3.35 3.11
N ASP A 4 -14.00 4.66 2.92
CA ASP A 4 -13.20 5.61 3.70
C ASP A 4 -13.49 5.51 5.21
N ALA A 5 -14.75 5.24 5.59
CA ALA A 5 -15.13 5.00 6.98
C ALA A 5 -14.48 3.74 7.58
N ALA A 6 -13.94 2.84 6.74
CA ALA A 6 -13.16 1.68 7.15
C ALA A 6 -11.65 1.85 6.88
N GLY A 7 -11.19 3.04 6.49
CA GLY A 7 -9.77 3.30 6.18
C GLY A 7 -9.27 2.57 4.94
N GLN A 8 -10.14 2.30 3.97
CA GLN A 8 -9.81 1.49 2.79
C GLN A 8 -9.11 2.28 1.67
N ALA A 9 -8.69 3.53 1.90
CA ALA A 9 -7.88 4.29 0.96
C ALA A 9 -6.43 3.81 0.96
N LYS A 10 -5.82 3.76 -0.24
CA LYS A 10 -4.40 3.41 -0.41
C LYS A 10 -3.51 4.37 0.39
N PRO A 11 -2.60 3.88 1.26
CA PRO A 11 -1.79 4.75 2.10
C PRO A 11 -0.94 5.77 1.35
N THR A 12 -0.43 5.43 0.17
CA THR A 12 0.52 6.26 -0.61
C THR A 12 -0.13 7.31 -1.49
N THR A 13 -1.33 7.04 -2.03
CA THR A 13 -2.00 7.95 -2.98
C THR A 13 -3.27 8.57 -2.43
N ALA A 14 -3.73 8.13 -1.25
CA ALA A 14 -5.06 8.41 -0.70
C ALA A 14 -6.23 8.00 -1.62
N GLY A 15 -5.97 7.29 -2.71
CA GLY A 15 -7.00 6.80 -3.62
C GLY A 15 -7.74 5.61 -3.04
N GLY A 16 -9.07 5.70 -2.94
CA GLY A 16 -9.90 4.66 -2.32
C GLY A 16 -10.95 4.02 -3.21
N ILE A 17 -11.22 4.52 -4.43
CA ILE A 17 -12.37 4.09 -5.24
C ILE A 17 -12.40 2.56 -5.43
N TYR A 18 -11.30 1.97 -5.89
CA TYR A 18 -11.22 0.54 -6.15
C TYR A 18 -11.29 -0.29 -4.86
N SER A 19 -10.41 -0.03 -3.90
CA SER A 19 -10.34 -0.79 -2.63
C SER A 19 -11.59 -0.65 -1.77
N SER A 20 -12.24 0.52 -1.80
CA SER A 20 -13.53 0.79 -1.15
C SER A 20 -14.68 0.10 -1.85
N GLY A 21 -14.72 0.16 -3.19
CA GLY A 21 -15.71 -0.55 -4.00
C GLY A 21 -15.64 -2.06 -3.79
N MET A 22 -14.43 -2.62 -3.75
CA MET A 22 -14.20 -4.01 -3.39
C MET A 22 -14.63 -4.33 -1.96
N GLY A 23 -14.42 -3.40 -1.02
CA GLY A 23 -14.96 -3.51 0.34
C GLY A 23 -16.48 -3.62 0.36
N GLY A 24 -17.19 -2.77 -0.39
CA GLY A 24 -18.64 -2.84 -0.55
C GLY A 24 -19.11 -4.16 -1.16
N LEU A 25 -18.42 -4.62 -2.21
CA LEU A 25 -18.72 -5.90 -2.86
C LEU A 25 -18.59 -7.08 -1.88
N TYR A 26 -17.48 -7.17 -1.15
CA TYR A 26 -17.26 -8.24 -0.19
C TYR A 26 -18.24 -8.19 0.99
N ALA A 27 -18.58 -6.99 1.46
CA ALA A 27 -19.58 -6.81 2.52
C ALA A 27 -20.97 -7.28 2.05
N GLY A 28 -21.38 -6.92 0.84
CA GLY A 28 -22.64 -7.36 0.23
C GLY A 28 -22.73 -8.89 0.08
N GLN A 29 -21.64 -9.53 -0.34
CA GLN A 29 -21.56 -10.98 -0.47
C GLN A 29 -21.64 -11.68 0.90
N ALA A 30 -20.94 -11.17 1.91
CA ALA A 30 -20.94 -11.72 3.26
C ALA A 30 -22.33 -11.64 3.91
N ILE A 31 -23.01 -10.48 3.82
CA ILE A 31 -24.35 -10.32 4.39
C ILE A 31 -25.39 -11.16 3.65
N SER A 32 -25.32 -11.26 2.33
CA SER A 32 -26.23 -12.12 1.56
C SER A 32 -26.16 -13.58 2.03
N LYS A 33 -24.94 -14.09 2.18
CA LYS A 33 -24.70 -15.46 2.65
C LYS A 33 -25.18 -15.68 4.09
N TYR A 34 -24.90 -14.73 4.98
CA TYR A 34 -25.41 -14.77 6.35
C TYR A 34 -26.95 -14.79 6.40
N LEU A 35 -27.62 -14.02 5.54
CA LEU A 35 -29.08 -13.97 5.54
C LEU A 35 -29.71 -15.31 5.15
N GLU A 36 -29.04 -16.10 4.31
CA GLU A 36 -29.44 -17.46 3.94
C GLU A 36 -29.09 -18.49 5.01
N SER A 37 -27.86 -18.46 5.52
CA SER A 37 -27.32 -19.51 6.41
C SER A 37 -27.61 -19.29 7.89
N LYS A 38 -27.82 -18.04 8.30
CA LYS A 38 -27.86 -17.55 9.69
C LYS A 38 -26.60 -17.83 10.51
N LYS A 39 -25.47 -18.13 9.86
CA LYS A 39 -24.19 -18.39 10.54
C LYS A 39 -23.35 -17.12 10.63
N GLU A 40 -23.10 -16.64 11.83
CA GLU A 40 -22.30 -15.41 12.05
C GLU A 40 -20.91 -15.47 11.40
N SER A 41 -20.30 -16.65 11.32
CA SER A 41 -19.01 -16.87 10.66
C SER A 41 -18.99 -16.44 9.18
N ASP A 42 -20.16 -16.39 8.50
CA ASP A 42 -20.23 -15.92 7.12
C ASP A 42 -19.98 -14.40 7.00
N LEU A 43 -20.20 -13.64 8.08
CA LEU A 43 -19.87 -12.21 8.12
C LEU A 43 -18.36 -11.97 8.20
N GLU A 44 -17.60 -12.87 8.83
CA GLU A 44 -16.14 -12.76 8.95
C GLU A 44 -15.44 -12.86 7.58
N GLU A 45 -16.08 -13.49 6.60
CA GLU A 45 -15.55 -13.65 5.25
C GLU A 45 -15.31 -12.29 4.56
N TYR A 46 -16.06 -11.24 4.92
CA TYR A 46 -15.79 -9.89 4.45
C TYR A 46 -14.38 -9.42 4.84
N GLN A 47 -14.05 -9.48 6.14
CA GLN A 47 -12.77 -9.01 6.65
C GLN A 47 -11.63 -9.86 6.10
N LYS A 48 -11.82 -11.18 6.07
CA LYS A 48 -10.82 -12.12 5.56
C LYS A 48 -10.47 -11.83 4.11
N ARG A 49 -11.45 -11.76 3.21
CA ARG A 49 -11.22 -11.53 1.77
C ARG A 49 -10.62 -10.16 1.49
N TRP A 50 -11.06 -9.13 2.21
CA TRP A 50 -10.47 -7.80 2.05
C TRP A 50 -9.00 -7.78 2.50
N THR A 51 -8.69 -8.38 3.65
CA THR A 51 -7.33 -8.47 4.19
C THR A 51 -6.42 -9.30 3.28
N ASP A 52 -6.89 -10.45 2.80
CA ASP A 52 -6.13 -11.33 1.90
C ASP A 52 -5.77 -10.63 0.59
N LYS A 53 -6.68 -9.79 0.09
CA LYS A 53 -6.45 -9.02 -1.14
C LYS A 53 -5.55 -7.80 -0.94
N PHE A 54 -5.82 -6.97 0.08
CA PHE A 54 -5.22 -5.64 0.20
C PHE A 54 -4.24 -5.49 1.37
N GLY A 55 -4.38 -6.29 2.42
CA GLY A 55 -3.70 -6.07 3.71
C GLY A 55 -2.18 -5.95 3.57
N LYS A 56 -1.53 -6.96 2.98
CA LYS A 56 -0.07 -6.96 2.80
C LYS A 56 0.42 -5.83 1.92
N GLU A 57 -0.35 -5.43 0.91
CA GLU A 57 0.01 -4.31 0.05
C GLU A 57 -0.11 -2.99 0.80
N PHE A 58 -1.20 -2.78 1.55
CA PHE A 58 -1.43 -1.58 2.34
C PHE A 58 -0.39 -1.43 3.46
N GLU A 59 0.01 -2.52 4.12
CA GLU A 59 1.09 -2.49 5.11
C GLU A 59 2.40 -1.99 4.50
N LYS A 60 2.77 -2.46 3.31
CA LYS A 60 3.99 -2.02 2.62
C LYS A 60 3.87 -0.58 2.12
N GLN A 61 2.71 -0.18 1.60
CA GLN A 61 2.44 1.21 1.21
C GLN A 61 2.54 2.15 2.41
N LEU A 62 2.00 1.77 3.57
CA LEU A 62 2.10 2.54 4.81
C LEU A 62 3.55 2.69 5.25
N PHE A 63 4.34 1.60 5.19
CA PHE A 63 5.77 1.64 5.47
C PHE A 63 6.51 2.58 4.51
N ALA A 64 6.25 2.47 3.21
CA ALA A 64 6.85 3.33 2.19
C ALA A 64 6.50 4.81 2.42
N ARG A 65 5.24 5.11 2.74
CA ARG A 65 4.79 6.46 3.12
C ARG A 65 5.57 7.00 4.32
N LYS A 66 5.71 6.22 5.39
CA LYS A 66 6.48 6.65 6.58
C LYS A 66 7.95 6.96 6.25
N ILE A 67 8.55 6.27 5.28
CA ILE A 67 9.90 6.61 4.78
C ILE A 67 9.87 7.94 4.02
N LEU A 68 8.97 8.07 3.05
CA LEU A 68 8.87 9.25 2.19
C LEU A 68 8.60 10.53 3.00
N GLU A 69 7.76 10.46 4.03
CA GLU A 69 7.46 11.57 4.95
C GLU A 69 8.69 12.09 5.72
N ARG A 70 9.79 11.33 5.76
CA ARG A 70 11.03 11.68 6.47
C ARG A 70 12.16 12.14 5.55
N LEU A 71 11.96 12.10 4.24
CA LEU A 71 12.93 12.58 3.27
C LEU A 71 12.83 14.10 3.13
N ASP A 72 13.98 14.77 3.05
CA ASP A 72 14.02 16.20 2.72
C ASP A 72 13.99 16.43 1.20
N ASN A 73 13.69 17.67 0.80
CA ASN A 73 13.60 18.04 -0.62
C ASN A 73 14.89 17.73 -1.40
N ASN A 74 16.06 17.90 -0.79
CA ASN A 74 17.34 17.58 -1.43
C ASN A 74 17.46 16.07 -1.75
N THR A 75 16.97 15.21 -0.85
CA THR A 75 16.95 13.76 -1.08
C THR A 75 15.91 13.37 -2.12
N ILE A 76 14.73 14.01 -2.10
CA ILE A 76 13.69 13.81 -3.10
C ILE A 76 14.18 14.19 -4.50
N ASN A 77 14.86 15.34 -4.65
CA ASN A 77 15.42 15.77 -5.93
C ASN A 77 16.44 14.77 -6.48
N LYS A 78 17.36 14.28 -5.63
CA LYS A 78 18.33 13.25 -6.03
C LYS A 78 17.67 11.94 -6.44
N LEU A 79 16.55 11.57 -5.79
CA LEU A 79 15.74 10.42 -6.19
C LEU A 79 15.18 10.62 -7.59
N PHE A 80 14.61 11.78 -7.91
CA PHE A 80 14.11 12.07 -9.25
C PHE A 80 15.22 12.10 -10.31
N GLU A 81 16.37 12.69 -10.00
CA GLU A 81 17.55 12.70 -10.88
C GLU A 81 18.08 11.27 -11.17
N SER A 82 17.85 10.33 -10.26
CA SER A 82 18.25 8.92 -10.44
C SER A 82 17.30 8.10 -11.32
N VAL A 83 16.12 8.64 -11.66
CA VAL A 83 15.13 7.94 -12.48
C VAL A 83 15.60 7.94 -13.94
N THR A 84 15.87 6.75 -14.48
CA THR A 84 16.29 6.58 -15.88
C THR A 84 15.12 6.11 -16.76
N PRO A 85 15.19 6.28 -18.09
CA PRO A 85 14.19 5.75 -19.02
C PRO A 85 13.96 4.24 -18.88
N GLU A 86 15.00 3.47 -18.52
CA GLU A 86 14.90 2.03 -18.27
C GLU A 86 14.07 1.74 -17.03
N ILE A 87 14.24 2.52 -15.96
CA ILE A 87 13.43 2.40 -14.74
C ILE A 87 11.96 2.71 -15.04
N ILE A 88 11.71 3.79 -15.79
CA ILE A 88 10.35 4.17 -16.21
C ILE A 88 9.73 3.03 -17.02
N LYS A 89 10.43 2.54 -18.04
CA LYS A 89 9.96 1.44 -18.89
C LYS A 89 9.63 0.20 -18.06
N GLU A 90 10.51 -0.21 -17.16
CA GLU A 90 10.31 -1.42 -16.38
C GLU A 90 9.16 -1.29 -15.36
N ILE A 91 8.94 -0.09 -14.81
CA ILE A 91 7.75 0.20 -13.99
C ILE A 91 6.50 0.15 -14.88
N SER A 92 6.48 0.87 -16.00
CA SER A 92 5.30 0.93 -16.88
C SER A 92 4.87 -0.43 -17.46
N GLU A 93 5.81 -1.35 -17.70
CA GLU A 93 5.51 -2.68 -18.25
C GLU A 93 4.98 -3.69 -17.23
N LYS A 94 5.27 -3.51 -15.94
CA LYS A 94 5.02 -4.53 -14.90
C LYS A 94 4.11 -4.08 -13.77
N ASP A 95 3.77 -2.80 -13.70
CA ASP A 95 3.17 -2.25 -12.50
C ASP A 95 1.65 -2.22 -12.55
N ASP A 96 1.04 -2.68 -11.46
CA ASP A 96 -0.40 -2.55 -11.22
C ASP A 96 -0.61 -1.31 -10.35
N PHE A 97 -1.36 -0.34 -10.86
CA PHE A 97 -1.64 0.91 -10.13
C PHE A 97 -2.30 0.66 -8.77
N ASP A 98 -3.06 -0.42 -8.61
CA ASP A 98 -3.65 -0.83 -7.34
C ASP A 98 -2.67 -1.53 -6.39
N PHE A 99 -1.59 -2.11 -6.93
CA PHE A 99 -0.58 -2.89 -6.20
C PHE A 99 0.86 -2.49 -6.55
N HIS A 100 1.17 -1.19 -6.36
CA HIS A 100 2.39 -0.54 -6.88
C HIS A 100 3.56 -0.46 -5.89
N THR A 101 3.53 -1.16 -4.75
CA THR A 101 4.64 -1.07 -3.78
C THR A 101 5.96 -1.57 -4.37
N GLY A 102 5.93 -2.51 -5.31
CA GLY A 102 7.13 -3.00 -6.00
C GLY A 102 7.92 -1.86 -6.66
N SER A 103 7.23 -0.94 -7.34
CA SER A 103 7.84 0.22 -7.99
C SER A 103 8.40 1.21 -7.00
N ILE A 104 7.71 1.48 -5.88
CA ILE A 104 8.22 2.40 -4.85
C ILE A 104 9.50 1.83 -4.22
N VAL A 105 9.49 0.55 -3.82
CA VAL A 105 10.66 -0.10 -3.24
C VAL A 105 11.84 -0.08 -4.20
N LYS A 106 11.56 -0.30 -5.49
CA LYS A 106 12.58 -0.27 -6.52
C LYS A 106 13.16 1.13 -6.73
N LEU A 107 12.34 2.17 -6.78
CA LEU A 107 12.80 3.55 -6.83
C LEU A 107 13.65 3.91 -5.60
N LEU A 108 13.25 3.47 -4.41
CA LEU A 108 14.03 3.65 -3.18
C LEU A 108 15.33 2.82 -3.17
N GLY A 109 15.36 1.70 -3.89
CA GLY A 109 16.47 0.74 -3.94
C GLY A 109 17.51 0.97 -5.04
N ILE A 110 17.18 1.67 -6.14
CA ILE A 110 18.08 1.89 -7.29
C ILE A 110 19.11 3.00 -7.02
N LYS A 111 19.96 2.79 -6.02
CA LYS A 111 21.04 3.67 -5.55
C LYS A 111 20.57 4.71 -4.54
N GLY A 112 20.56 4.23 -3.29
CA GLY A 112 20.31 5.02 -2.11
C GLY A 112 21.25 6.22 -2.04
N SER A 113 20.63 7.38 -1.84
CA SER A 113 21.33 8.39 -1.06
C SER A 113 21.69 7.75 0.28
N LEU A 114 22.91 8.01 0.79
CA LEU A 114 23.33 7.57 2.13
C LEU A 114 22.26 7.86 3.19
N LYS A 115 21.44 8.90 2.97
CA LYS A 115 20.32 9.30 3.81
C LYS A 115 19.10 8.37 3.72
N THR A 116 18.74 7.89 2.52
CA THR A 116 17.67 6.88 2.34
C THR A 116 18.08 5.56 2.99
N ALA A 117 19.33 5.15 2.78
CA ALA A 117 19.90 3.97 3.46
C ALA A 117 19.99 4.18 4.98
N GLN A 118 20.37 5.36 5.49
CA GLN A 118 20.39 5.67 6.93
C GLN A 118 19.00 5.73 7.56
N VAL A 119 17.96 6.17 6.85
CA VAL A 119 16.57 6.16 7.35
C VAL A 119 16.03 4.72 7.41
N ILE A 120 16.38 3.89 6.44
CA ILE A 120 16.00 2.46 6.38
C ILE A 120 16.83 1.62 7.37
N ILE A 121 18.14 1.86 7.52
CA ILE A 121 19.06 1.04 8.32
C ILE A 121 19.22 1.58 9.75
N GLY A 122 19.05 2.89 9.97
CA GLY A 122 19.16 3.52 11.28
C GLY A 122 18.03 3.10 12.24
N GLY A 123 18.24 3.32 13.54
CA GLY A 123 17.32 2.91 14.63
C GLY A 123 15.87 3.45 14.53
N GLU A 124 15.60 4.30 13.54
CA GLU A 124 14.28 4.69 13.05
C GLU A 124 13.47 3.51 12.47
N PHE A 125 14.10 2.45 11.95
CA PHE A 125 13.42 1.25 11.42
C PHE A 125 12.52 0.56 12.46
N LYS A 126 12.97 0.49 13.72
CA LYS A 126 12.16 0.00 14.85
C LYS A 126 10.99 0.92 15.20
N LYS A 127 11.08 2.23 14.90
CA LYS A 127 9.96 3.18 15.05
C LYS A 127 9.00 3.12 13.87
N LEU A 128 9.46 2.72 12.68
CA LEU A 128 8.62 2.52 11.48
C LEU A 128 7.76 1.27 11.57
N LEU A 129 8.25 0.23 12.25
CA LEU A 129 7.56 -1.04 12.55
C LEU A 129 6.57 -0.96 13.73
N ARG A 130 6.58 0.15 14.49
CA ARG A 130 5.58 0.44 15.54
C ARG A 130 4.41 1.24 14.99
#